data_AF-A0A7T6XT55-F1
#
_entry.id   AF-A0A7T6XT55-F1
#
_cell.length_a   1.000
_cell.length_b   1.000
_cell.length_c   1.000
_cell.angle_alpha   90.00
_cell.angle_beta   90.00
_cell.angle_gamma   90.00
#
_symmetry.space_group_name_H-M   'P 1'
#
loop_
_entity.id
_entity.type
_entity.pdbx_description
1 polymer ?
#
loop_
_entity_poly.entity_id
_entity_poly.type
_entity_poly.pdbx_seq_one_letter_code
_entity_poly.pdbx_strand_id
1 'polypeptide(L)'
;MIKLDPSPIKLDNSGAGPLRVPGFNGVHLAYEQPKDARFAHGIADWRQIPQFFLQELCMLQFMSYVTEQPDWENKTEDPHTLEEWHQHANSVFDLDESSWQWCVKELQDKASDFERTGYVAVFDADSRVIKSQVHENLLEELRASMSPLFSESRPASPSASDDASRSDSETAVRHVVDPLCTLSFMGALESLPMGGQS
;
A
#
# COMPACT_ATOMS: atom_id res chain seq x y z
N MET A 1 30.05 12.20 22.49
CA MET A 1 28.63 11.89 22.75
C MET A 1 27.99 13.16 23.29
N ILE A 2 27.48 14.03 22.40
CA ILE A 2 26.83 15.29 22.78
C ILE A 2 25.32 15.01 22.71
N LYS A 3 24.67 14.92 23.88
CA LYS A 3 23.22 15.01 23.98
C LYS A 3 22.86 16.48 23.77
N LEU A 4 22.44 16.82 22.56
CA LEU A 4 21.60 18.00 22.36
C LEU A 4 20.17 17.49 22.55
N ASP A 5 19.49 17.89 23.61
CA ASP A 5 18.04 18.03 23.52
C ASP A 5 17.83 19.40 22.88
N PRO A 6 17.60 19.51 21.55
CA PRO A 6 17.35 20.80 20.96
C PRO A 6 15.94 21.19 21.39
N SER A 7 15.81 22.40 21.95
CA SER A 7 14.50 23.02 22.13
C SER A 7 13.70 22.91 20.82
N PRO A 8 12.41 22.55 20.86
CA PRO A 8 11.65 22.28 19.65
C PRO A 8 11.67 23.51 18.72
N ILE A 9 12.16 23.31 17.50
CA ILE A 9 12.19 24.34 16.47
C ILE A 9 10.76 24.52 16.00
N LYS A 10 10.22 25.74 16.15
CA LYS A 10 8.93 26.09 15.59
C LYS A 10 9.02 26.10 14.06
N LEU A 11 8.35 25.14 13.43
CA LEU A 11 8.14 25.10 11.97
C LEU A 11 7.02 26.12 11.66
N ASP A 12 7.37 27.20 10.99
CA ASP A 12 6.43 28.25 10.58
C ASP A 12 6.36 28.27 9.05
N ASN A 13 5.24 27.77 8.55
CA ASN A 13 4.92 27.68 7.12
C ASN A 13 3.73 28.58 6.76
N SER A 14 3.44 29.59 7.59
CA SER A 14 2.32 30.53 7.38
C SER A 14 2.46 31.42 6.16
N GLY A 15 3.64 31.45 5.52
CA GLY A 15 3.94 32.36 4.41
C GLY A 15 4.34 33.77 4.85
N ALA A 16 4.33 34.08 6.15
CA ALA A 16 4.75 35.37 6.70
C ALA A 16 6.28 35.55 6.78
N GLY A 17 7.06 34.54 6.38
CA GLY A 17 8.51 34.55 6.40
C GLY A 17 9.11 33.39 5.58
N PRO A 18 10.45 33.24 5.59
CA PRO A 18 11.12 32.14 4.90
C PRO A 18 10.64 30.77 5.40
N LEU A 19 10.38 29.85 4.47
CA LEU A 19 9.86 28.51 4.75
C LEU A 19 10.71 27.77 5.80
N ARG A 20 10.11 27.35 6.91
CA ARG A 20 10.82 26.61 7.96
C ARG A 20 10.38 25.16 7.99
N VAL A 21 11.08 24.35 7.18
CA VAL A 21 10.89 22.89 7.07
C VAL A 21 12.24 22.17 7.09
N PRO A 22 12.29 20.89 7.50
CA PRO A 22 13.51 20.09 7.43
C PRO A 22 14.21 20.18 6.06
N GLY A 23 15.51 20.47 6.06
CA GLY A 23 16.32 20.64 4.85
C GLY A 23 16.39 22.07 4.31
N PHE A 24 15.61 23.01 4.87
CA PHE A 24 15.57 24.41 4.44
C PHE A 24 15.79 25.36 5.62
N ASN A 25 16.36 26.54 5.34
CA ASN A 25 16.45 27.68 6.26
C ASN A 25 16.99 27.32 7.67
N GLY A 26 18.01 26.45 7.72
CA GLY A 26 18.72 26.07 8.95
C GLY A 26 18.05 24.96 9.77
N VAL A 27 16.98 24.35 9.29
CA VAL A 27 16.38 23.15 9.92
C VAL A 27 17.09 21.91 9.37
N HIS A 28 17.59 21.06 10.27
CA HIS A 28 18.27 19.83 9.89
C HIS A 28 17.31 18.90 9.12
N LEU A 29 17.80 18.20 8.10
CA LEU A 29 16.97 17.32 7.27
C LEU A 29 16.27 16.22 8.09
N ALA A 30 16.96 15.68 9.09
CA ALA A 30 16.40 14.67 9.99
C ALA A 30 15.72 15.28 11.23
N TYR A 31 15.35 16.56 11.21
CA TYR A 31 14.61 17.17 12.30
C TYR A 31 13.17 16.65 12.29
N GLU A 32 12.75 16.04 13.40
CA GLU A 32 11.38 15.62 13.64
C GLU A 32 10.81 16.37 14.84
N GLN A 33 9.54 16.76 14.75
CA GLN A 33 8.80 17.25 15.91
C GLN A 33 8.49 16.08 16.88
N PRO A 34 8.11 16.36 18.13
CA PRO A 34 7.54 15.35 19.02
C PRO A 34 6.35 14.62 18.39
N LYS A 35 6.14 13.34 18.75
CA LYS A 35 5.13 12.46 18.14
C LYS A 35 3.69 13.00 18.19
N ASP A 36 3.38 13.79 19.21
CA ASP A 36 2.09 14.46 19.42
C ASP A 36 1.89 15.71 18.54
N ALA A 37 2.97 16.21 17.93
CA ALA A 37 2.98 17.42 17.11
C ALA A 37 3.35 17.16 15.64
N ARG A 38 3.45 15.88 15.21
CA ARG A 38 3.70 15.49 13.82
C ARG A 38 2.83 14.33 13.37
N PHE A 39 2.69 14.20 12.06
CA PHE A 39 2.12 12.99 11.47
C PHE A 39 3.05 11.79 11.73
N ALA A 40 2.43 10.64 12.02
CA ALA A 40 3.13 9.37 12.04
C ALA A 40 3.62 9.03 10.63
N HIS A 41 4.81 8.45 10.51
CA HIS A 41 5.34 7.98 9.23
C HIS A 41 5.89 6.56 9.34
N GLY A 42 5.81 5.83 8.22
CA GLY A 42 6.24 4.42 8.12
C GLY A 42 7.74 4.17 8.28
N ILE A 43 8.57 5.23 8.34
CA ILE A 43 10.03 5.07 8.49
C ILE A 43 10.41 4.69 9.92
N ALA A 44 9.78 5.29 10.93
CA ALA A 44 10.19 5.15 12.32
C ALA A 44 9.06 4.99 13.35
N ASP A 45 7.84 5.43 13.05
CA ASP A 45 6.75 5.41 14.05
C ASP A 45 5.87 4.21 13.97
N TRP A 46 5.66 3.71 12.75
CA TRP A 46 4.74 2.62 12.52
C TRP A 46 5.50 1.33 12.27
N ARG A 47 5.14 0.32 13.05
CA ARG A 47 5.53 -1.07 12.89
C ARG A 47 4.32 -1.90 13.27
N GLN A 48 3.97 -2.88 12.46
CA GLN A 48 3.03 -3.92 12.91
C GLN A 48 3.66 -4.65 14.09
N ILE A 49 2.98 -4.59 15.23
CA ILE A 49 3.35 -5.29 16.46
C ILE A 49 2.07 -5.95 16.99
N PRO A 50 1.97 -7.29 16.96
CA PRO A 50 2.99 -8.25 16.49
C PRO A 50 3.24 -8.16 14.98
N GLN A 51 4.43 -8.58 14.54
CA GLN A 51 4.71 -8.79 13.12
C GLN A 51 3.87 -9.98 12.64
N PHE A 52 3.35 -9.91 11.41
CA PHE A 52 2.69 -11.06 10.81
C PHE A 52 3.62 -12.26 10.78
N PHE A 53 3.08 -13.43 11.10
CA PHE A 53 3.72 -14.69 10.81
C PHE A 53 3.78 -14.89 9.30
N LEU A 54 4.78 -15.63 8.81
CA LEU A 54 4.96 -15.91 7.38
C LEU A 54 3.67 -16.46 6.75
N GLN A 55 2.97 -17.31 7.49
CA GLN A 55 1.71 -17.91 7.07
C GLN A 55 0.59 -16.89 6.89
N GLU A 56 0.47 -15.90 7.80
CA GLU A 56 -0.51 -14.81 7.67
C GLU A 56 -0.20 -13.95 6.45
N LEU A 57 1.07 -13.66 6.18
CA LEU A 57 1.48 -12.94 4.97
C LEU A 57 1.10 -13.71 3.70
N CYS A 58 1.37 -15.02 3.67
CA CYS A 58 0.99 -15.87 2.53
C CYS A 58 -0.54 -15.86 2.31
N MET A 59 -1.34 -15.92 3.38
CA MET A 59 -2.80 -15.85 3.31
C MET A 59 -3.26 -14.52 2.72
N LEU A 60 -2.71 -13.40 3.20
CA LEU A 60 -3.02 -12.06 2.69
C LEU A 60 -2.63 -11.90 1.21
N GLN A 61 -1.46 -12.39 0.82
CA GLN A 61 -1.00 -12.36 -0.57
C GLN A 61 -1.88 -13.21 -1.48
N PHE A 62 -2.26 -14.40 -1.03
CA PHE A 62 -3.18 -15.28 -1.76
C PHE A 62 -4.55 -14.62 -1.96
N MET A 63 -5.15 -14.06 -0.90
CA MET A 63 -6.43 -13.35 -1.02
C MET A 63 -6.30 -12.12 -1.92
N SER A 64 -5.16 -11.41 -1.87
CA SER A 64 -4.88 -10.32 -2.81
C SER A 64 -4.81 -10.82 -4.25
N TYR A 65 -4.19 -11.97 -4.50
CA TYR A 65 -4.12 -12.57 -5.83
C TYR A 65 -5.51 -12.94 -6.35
N VAL A 66 -6.35 -13.59 -5.53
CA VAL A 66 -7.72 -13.97 -5.92
C VAL A 66 -8.56 -12.74 -6.25
N THR A 67 -8.53 -11.71 -5.40
CA THR A 67 -9.36 -10.51 -5.56
C THR A 67 -8.94 -9.58 -6.72
N GLU A 68 -7.82 -9.86 -7.38
CA GLU A 68 -7.41 -9.20 -8.63
C GLU A 68 -7.96 -9.92 -9.87
N GLN A 69 -8.45 -11.15 -9.74
CA GLN A 69 -9.01 -11.90 -10.86
C GLN A 69 -10.37 -11.33 -11.25
N PRO A 70 -10.72 -11.32 -12.54
CA PRO A 70 -12.04 -10.89 -12.97
C PRO A 70 -13.11 -11.84 -12.45
N ASP A 71 -14.22 -11.27 -11.97
CA ASP A 71 -15.41 -12.04 -11.55
C ASP A 71 -15.09 -13.04 -10.43
N TRP A 72 -14.14 -12.71 -9.54
CA TRP A 72 -13.70 -13.59 -8.46
C TRP A 72 -14.82 -13.81 -7.42
N GLU A 73 -15.64 -12.78 -7.20
CA GLU A 73 -16.71 -12.75 -6.21
C GLU A 73 -17.75 -13.85 -6.45
N ASN A 74 -18.05 -14.15 -7.73
CA ASN A 74 -19.02 -15.16 -8.14
C ASN A 74 -18.42 -16.59 -8.22
N LYS A 75 -17.12 -16.74 -7.98
CA LYS A 75 -16.39 -18.02 -8.10
C LYS A 75 -15.98 -18.64 -6.77
N THR A 76 -16.27 -17.97 -5.66
CA THR A 76 -15.90 -18.42 -4.30
C THR A 76 -16.60 -19.70 -3.83
N GLU A 77 -17.59 -20.18 -4.58
CA GLU A 77 -18.31 -21.44 -4.35
C GLU A 77 -18.15 -22.44 -5.51
N ASP A 78 -17.50 -22.05 -6.62
CA ASP A 78 -17.34 -22.92 -7.79
C ASP A 78 -16.29 -24.01 -7.49
N PRO A 79 -16.66 -25.31 -7.51
CA PRO A 79 -15.74 -26.38 -7.13
C PRO A 79 -14.50 -26.47 -8.03
N HIS A 80 -14.63 -26.12 -9.31
CA HIS A 80 -13.51 -26.15 -10.24
C HIS A 80 -12.52 -25.04 -9.93
N THR A 81 -13.02 -23.81 -9.79
CA THR A 81 -12.18 -22.66 -9.44
C THR A 81 -11.53 -22.83 -8.06
N LEU A 82 -12.24 -23.36 -7.08
CA LEU A 82 -11.68 -23.64 -5.75
C LEU A 82 -10.54 -24.66 -5.81
N GLU A 83 -10.65 -25.70 -6.63
CA GLU A 83 -9.55 -26.67 -6.83
C GLU A 83 -8.32 -26.00 -7.47
N GLU A 84 -8.51 -25.18 -8.50
CA GLU A 84 -7.42 -24.43 -9.14
C GLU A 84 -6.73 -23.47 -8.16
N TRP A 85 -7.53 -22.71 -7.40
CA TRP A 85 -7.03 -21.81 -6.38
C TRP A 85 -6.34 -22.57 -5.24
N HIS A 86 -6.82 -23.74 -4.85
CA HIS A 86 -6.19 -24.56 -3.83
C HIS A 86 -4.80 -25.05 -4.28
N GLN A 87 -4.69 -25.55 -5.51
CA GLN A 87 -3.41 -25.94 -6.09
C GLN A 87 -2.43 -24.77 -6.14
N HIS A 88 -2.91 -23.57 -6.48
CA HIS A 88 -2.09 -22.37 -6.50
C HIS A 88 -1.68 -21.91 -5.08
N ALA A 89 -2.62 -21.93 -4.13
CA ALA A 89 -2.39 -21.64 -2.71
C ALA A 89 -1.29 -22.53 -2.12
N ASN A 90 -1.33 -23.83 -2.42
CA ASN A 90 -0.32 -24.77 -1.94
C ASN A 90 1.03 -24.59 -2.64
N SER A 91 1.04 -24.47 -3.97
CA SER A 91 2.29 -24.47 -4.75
C SER A 91 3.06 -23.15 -4.73
N VAL A 92 2.38 -22.02 -4.65
CA VAL A 92 3.00 -20.68 -4.74
C VAL A 92 3.08 -19.99 -3.38
N PHE A 93 2.04 -20.15 -2.55
CA PHE A 93 1.94 -19.46 -1.26
C PHE A 93 2.25 -20.37 -0.06
N ASP A 94 2.52 -21.66 -0.30
CA ASP A 94 2.85 -22.65 0.73
C ASP A 94 1.80 -22.69 1.87
N LEU A 95 0.52 -22.52 1.50
CA LEU A 95 -0.57 -22.58 2.46
C LEU A 95 -0.84 -24.02 2.88
N ASP A 96 -0.89 -24.24 4.19
CA ASP A 96 -1.43 -25.48 4.74
C ASP A 96 -2.95 -25.54 4.59
N GLU A 97 -3.51 -26.74 4.77
CA GLU A 97 -4.94 -26.99 4.62
C GLU A 97 -5.79 -26.09 5.55
N SER A 98 -5.30 -25.79 6.76
CA SER A 98 -6.07 -24.99 7.71
C SER A 98 -6.13 -23.51 7.30
N SER A 99 -5.02 -22.95 6.81
CA SER A 99 -4.94 -21.62 6.23
C SER A 99 -5.76 -21.51 4.96
N TRP A 100 -5.72 -22.53 4.10
CA TRP A 100 -6.53 -22.59 2.89
C TRP A 100 -8.03 -22.51 3.21
N GLN A 101 -8.53 -23.36 4.11
CA GLN A 101 -9.95 -23.36 4.49
C GLN A 101 -10.39 -22.01 5.09
N TRP A 102 -9.50 -21.36 5.86
CA TRP A 102 -9.74 -20.00 6.33
C TRP A 102 -9.82 -18.99 5.20
N CYS A 103 -8.89 -19.01 4.24
CA CYS A 103 -8.90 -18.14 3.07
C CYS A 103 -10.19 -18.30 2.27
N VAL A 104 -10.68 -19.53 2.06
CA VAL A 104 -11.94 -19.78 1.34
C VAL A 104 -13.11 -19.09 2.04
N LYS A 105 -13.23 -19.27 3.36
CA LYS A 105 -14.30 -18.65 4.14
C LYS A 105 -14.23 -17.12 4.11
N GLU A 106 -13.03 -16.57 4.31
CA GLU A 106 -12.80 -15.13 4.27
C GLU A 106 -13.12 -14.56 2.88
N LEU A 107 -12.77 -15.27 1.79
CA LEU A 107 -13.12 -14.85 0.43
C LEU A 107 -14.63 -14.84 0.18
N GLN A 108 -15.39 -15.79 0.74
CA GLN A 108 -16.86 -15.81 0.66
C GLN A 108 -17.48 -14.62 1.40
N ASP A 109 -16.98 -14.32 2.61
CA ASP A 109 -17.41 -13.16 3.39
C ASP A 109 -17.10 -11.86 2.61
N LYS A 110 -15.90 -11.75 2.03
CA LYS A 110 -15.51 -10.62 1.18
C LYS A 110 -16.34 -10.49 -0.08
N ALA A 111 -16.73 -11.59 -0.73
CA ALA A 111 -17.59 -11.57 -1.92
C ALA A 111 -18.98 -11.01 -1.58
N SER A 112 -19.53 -11.44 -0.44
CA SER A 112 -20.80 -10.93 0.08
C SER A 112 -20.73 -9.43 0.40
N ASP A 113 -19.63 -8.98 0.99
CA ASP A 113 -19.41 -7.55 1.27
C ASP A 113 -19.16 -6.72 0.00
N PHE A 114 -18.50 -7.30 -1.00
CA PHE A 114 -18.26 -6.64 -2.29
C PHE A 114 -19.57 -6.40 -3.04
N GLU A 115 -20.47 -7.38 -3.07
CA GLU A 115 -21.81 -7.21 -3.68
C GLU A 115 -22.57 -6.04 -3.03
N ARG A 116 -22.47 -5.90 -1.71
CA ARG A 116 -23.14 -4.85 -0.95
C ARG A 116 -22.50 -3.47 -1.11
N THR A 117 -21.18 -3.39 -1.28
CA THR A 117 -20.43 -2.12 -1.12
C THR A 117 -19.69 -1.65 -2.37
N GLY A 118 -19.42 -2.53 -3.32
CA GLY A 118 -18.63 -2.24 -4.53
C GLY A 118 -17.12 -2.11 -4.29
N TYR A 119 -16.63 -2.44 -3.09
CA TYR A 119 -15.22 -2.42 -2.76
C TYR A 119 -14.83 -3.63 -1.90
N VAL A 120 -13.57 -4.05 -1.99
CA VAL A 120 -13.04 -5.20 -1.26
C VAL A 120 -11.87 -4.80 -0.37
N ALA A 121 -11.92 -5.22 0.88
CA ALA A 121 -10.83 -5.07 1.83
C ALA A 121 -9.87 -6.26 1.68
N VAL A 122 -8.67 -6.03 1.14
CA VAL A 122 -7.75 -7.12 0.76
C VAL A 122 -6.69 -7.39 1.82
N PHE A 123 -6.18 -6.34 2.44
CA PHE A 123 -5.30 -6.46 3.60
C PHE A 123 -6.09 -6.01 4.80
N ASP A 124 -6.70 -6.95 5.53
CA ASP A 124 -7.54 -6.65 6.68
C ASP A 124 -6.86 -7.11 7.97
N ALA A 125 -5.98 -6.26 8.48
CA ALA A 125 -5.31 -6.46 9.76
C ALA A 125 -5.40 -5.17 10.58
N ASP A 126 -4.31 -4.61 11.12
CA ASP A 126 -4.37 -3.32 11.84
C ASP A 126 -4.56 -2.12 10.90
N SER A 127 -4.21 -2.28 9.62
CA SER A 127 -4.41 -1.27 8.58
C SER A 127 -5.12 -1.94 7.41
N ARG A 128 -6.14 -1.26 6.87
CA ARG A 128 -7.01 -1.83 5.83
C ARG A 128 -6.71 -1.23 4.46
N VAL A 129 -6.40 -2.09 3.48
CA VAL A 129 -6.32 -1.68 2.07
C VAL A 129 -7.65 -2.00 1.39
N ILE A 130 -8.31 -0.96 0.90
CA ILE A 130 -9.55 -1.06 0.13
C ILE A 130 -9.22 -0.96 -1.36
N LYS A 131 -9.66 -1.94 -2.13
CA LYS A 131 -9.68 -1.89 -3.59
C LYS A 131 -11.08 -1.58 -4.06
N SER A 132 -11.22 -0.62 -4.98
CA SER A 132 -12.48 -0.27 -5.62
C SER A 132 -12.26 -0.08 -7.11
N GLN A 133 -13.27 -0.42 -7.92
CA GLN A 133 -13.23 -0.09 -9.34
C GLN A 133 -13.40 1.42 -9.52
N VAL A 134 -12.50 2.03 -10.29
CA VAL A 134 -12.53 3.45 -10.63
C VAL A 134 -12.94 3.58 -12.09
N HIS A 135 -13.80 4.55 -12.42
CA HIS A 135 -14.18 4.81 -13.80
C HIS A 135 -12.96 5.13 -14.67
N GLU A 136 -12.92 4.56 -15.87
CA GLU A 136 -11.79 4.70 -16.81
C GLU A 136 -11.43 6.16 -17.11
N ASN A 137 -12.44 7.03 -17.23
CA ASN A 137 -12.23 8.46 -17.44
C ASN A 137 -11.42 9.13 -16.31
N LEU A 138 -11.68 8.76 -15.05
CA LEU A 138 -10.94 9.29 -13.90
C LEU A 138 -9.52 8.73 -13.85
N LEU A 139 -9.34 7.46 -14.23
CA LEU A 139 -8.02 6.85 -14.31
C LEU A 139 -7.15 7.51 -15.40
N GLU A 140 -7.73 7.79 -16.56
CA GLU A 140 -7.10 8.54 -17.66
C GLU A 140 -6.68 9.94 -17.20
N GLU A 141 -7.56 10.67 -16.52
CA GLU A 141 -7.29 12.02 -15.99
C GLU A 141 -6.15 12.01 -14.95
N LEU A 142 -6.17 11.05 -14.03
CA LEU A 142 -5.11 10.87 -13.03
C LEU A 142 -3.78 10.56 -13.71
N ARG A 143 -3.77 9.65 -14.69
CA ARG A 143 -2.56 9.28 -15.43
C ARG A 143 -1.99 10.48 -16.21
N ALA A 144 -2.83 11.24 -16.89
CA ALA A 144 -2.42 12.44 -17.62
C ALA A 144 -1.84 13.50 -16.67
N SER A 145 -2.49 13.73 -15.54
CA SER A 145 -2.07 14.70 -14.52
C SER A 145 -0.74 14.33 -13.86
N MET A 146 -0.49 13.03 -13.65
CA MET A 146 0.74 12.53 -13.03
C MET A 146 1.87 12.28 -14.03
N SER A 147 1.60 12.25 -15.33
CA SER A 147 2.59 11.99 -16.40
C SER A 147 3.87 12.85 -16.30
N PRO A 148 3.81 14.17 -15.99
CA PRO A 148 5.02 14.99 -15.86
C PRO A 148 5.97 14.50 -14.76
N LEU A 149 5.44 14.00 -13.64
CA LEU A 149 6.24 13.54 -12.48
C LEU A 149 7.09 12.32 -12.81
N PHE A 150 6.62 11.47 -13.74
CA PHE A 150 7.32 10.26 -14.16
C PHE A 150 8.24 10.49 -15.37
N SER A 151 8.07 11.61 -16.08
CA SER A 151 8.85 11.94 -17.27
C SER A 151 10.23 12.54 -16.94
N GLU A 152 10.40 13.10 -15.74
CA GLU A 152 11.62 13.77 -15.29
C GLU A 152 12.65 12.85 -14.60
N SER A 153 12.43 11.53 -14.57
CA SER A 153 13.46 10.60 -14.08
C SER A 153 14.65 10.59 -15.06
N ARG A 154 15.64 11.45 -14.77
CA ARG A 154 16.90 11.57 -15.50
C ARG A 154 17.52 10.16 -15.67
N PRO A 155 17.89 9.74 -16.89
CA PRO A 155 18.56 8.47 -17.06
C PRO A 155 19.83 8.47 -16.23
N ALA A 156 19.98 7.45 -15.38
CA ALA A 156 21.25 7.12 -14.75
C ALA A 156 22.31 7.07 -15.87
N SER A 157 23.42 7.79 -15.67
CA SER A 157 24.49 7.86 -16.64
C SER A 157 24.92 6.46 -17.08
N PRO A 158 25.19 6.23 -18.38
CA PRO A 158 25.52 4.90 -18.87
C PRO A 158 26.95 4.55 -18.44
N SER A 159 27.08 3.59 -17.53
CA SER A 159 28.30 2.81 -17.40
C SER A 159 28.02 1.36 -17.79
N ALA A 160 28.49 1.03 -18.99
CA ALA A 160 28.89 -0.27 -19.52
C ALA A 160 27.86 -1.43 -19.59
N SER A 161 27.45 -1.71 -20.84
CA SER A 161 27.57 -3.03 -21.51
C SER A 161 26.91 -4.26 -20.86
N ASP A 162 25.73 -4.67 -21.34
CA ASP A 162 25.57 -5.63 -22.46
C ASP A 162 24.23 -6.40 -22.40
N ASP A 163 23.57 -6.39 -23.56
CA ASP A 163 22.73 -7.40 -24.20
C ASP A 163 21.59 -8.10 -23.44
N ALA A 164 20.35 -7.71 -23.74
CA ALA A 164 19.27 -8.64 -24.08
C ALA A 164 18.13 -7.90 -24.80
N SER A 165 17.99 -8.20 -26.09
CA SER A 165 16.83 -7.78 -26.89
C SER A 165 15.57 -8.51 -26.42
N ARG A 166 14.56 -7.77 -25.94
CA ARG A 166 13.16 -8.20 -26.06
C ARG A 166 12.25 -6.98 -26.19
N SER A 167 11.82 -6.76 -27.42
CA SER A 167 10.66 -5.93 -27.73
C SER A 167 9.42 -6.65 -27.21
N ASP A 168 8.79 -6.11 -26.17
CA ASP A 168 7.34 -6.07 -26.13
C ASP A 168 6.93 -4.71 -25.56
N SER A 169 6.21 -3.93 -26.36
CA SER A 169 5.74 -2.60 -25.97
C SER A 169 4.47 -2.77 -25.14
N GLU A 170 4.62 -3.38 -23.97
CA GLU A 170 3.65 -3.26 -22.90
C GLU A 170 4.10 -2.06 -22.08
N THR A 171 3.24 -1.05 -21.95
CA THR A 171 3.49 0.14 -21.13
C THR A 171 4.10 -0.30 -19.82
N ALA A 172 5.38 0.00 -19.58
CA ALA A 172 6.10 -0.46 -18.41
C ALA A 172 5.39 0.08 -17.16
N VAL A 173 4.50 -0.73 -16.58
CA VAL A 173 3.84 -0.43 -15.32
C VAL A 173 4.95 -0.42 -14.29
N ARG A 174 5.40 0.78 -13.94
CA ARG A 174 6.33 0.96 -12.84
C ARG A 174 5.53 0.74 -11.56
N HIS A 175 5.76 -0.38 -10.88
CA HIS A 175 5.34 -0.54 -9.50
C HIS A 175 6.10 0.49 -8.66
N VAL A 176 5.55 1.70 -8.53
CA VAL A 176 6.10 2.77 -7.68
C VAL A 176 5.96 2.41 -6.20
N VAL A 177 5.03 1.50 -5.90
CA VAL A 177 4.78 0.92 -4.59
C VAL A 177 5.01 -0.58 -4.71
N ASP A 178 5.98 -1.09 -3.97
CA ASP A 178 6.08 -2.53 -3.72
C ASP A 178 4.87 -2.94 -2.86
N PRO A 179 4.05 -3.92 -3.28
CA PRO A 179 2.94 -4.44 -2.47
C PRO A 179 3.36 -4.82 -1.04
N LEU A 180 4.59 -5.30 -0.86
CA LEU A 180 5.19 -5.60 0.45
C LEU A 180 5.66 -4.35 1.20
N CYS A 181 5.93 -3.24 0.50
CA CYS A 181 6.11 -1.93 1.13
C CYS A 181 4.79 -1.30 1.55
N THR A 182 3.65 -1.63 0.95
CA THR A 182 2.32 -1.20 1.44
C THR A 182 2.08 -1.66 2.88
N LEU A 183 2.55 -2.88 3.20
CA LEU A 183 2.60 -3.44 4.55
C LEU A 183 3.54 -2.67 5.49
N SER A 184 4.39 -1.77 4.99
CA SER A 184 5.27 -0.88 5.78
C SER A 184 4.89 0.61 5.72
N PHE A 185 4.11 1.04 4.73
CA PHE A 185 3.88 2.46 4.43
C PHE A 185 2.49 3.00 4.81
N MET A 186 1.44 2.17 4.96
CA MET A 186 0.08 2.67 5.16
C MET A 186 -0.31 2.81 6.64
N GLY A 187 -0.05 4.00 7.19
CA GLY A 187 -0.71 4.54 8.37
C GLY A 187 -1.93 5.40 7.99
N ALA A 188 -2.94 5.37 8.86
CA ALA A 188 -4.26 5.98 8.71
C ALA A 188 -4.25 7.47 8.26
N LEU A 189 -5.10 7.79 7.27
CA LEU A 189 -5.68 9.13 7.18
C LEU A 189 -6.72 9.25 8.29
N GLU A 190 -6.62 10.34 9.05
CA GLU A 190 -7.42 10.72 10.22
C GLU A 190 -8.87 10.20 10.23
N SER A 191 -9.28 9.65 11.38
CA SER A 191 -10.69 9.62 11.77
C SER A 191 -11.20 11.06 11.88
N LEU A 192 -12.07 11.47 10.95
CA LEU A 192 -12.93 12.63 11.16
C LEU A 192 -13.69 12.42 12.48
N PRO A 193 -13.61 13.34 13.46
CA PRO A 193 -14.47 13.26 14.63
C PRO A 193 -15.90 13.48 14.16
N MET A 194 -16.68 12.41 14.14
CA MET A 194 -18.13 12.49 13.99
C MET A 194 -18.65 13.35 15.15
N GLY A 195 -19.15 14.53 14.80
CA GLY A 195 -19.80 15.45 15.73
C GLY A 195 -20.97 14.76 16.41
N GLY A 196 -20.82 14.47 17.70
CA GLY A 196 -21.91 14.12 18.60
C GLY A 196 -22.44 15.38 19.26
N GLN A 197 -23.54 15.92 18.72
CA GLN A 197 -24.46 16.76 19.49
C GLN A 197 -25.24 15.87 20.45
N SER A 198 -25.30 16.25 21.72
CA SER A 198 -26.44 16.08 22.64
C SER A 198 -26.30 17.10 23.77
#